data_AF-A0A6J7IR03-F1
#
_entry.id   AF-A0A6J7IR03-F1
#
_cell.length_a   1.000
_cell.length_b   1.000
_cell.length_c   1.000
_cell.angle_alpha   90.00
_cell.angle_beta   90.00
_cell.angle_gamma   90.00
#
_symmetry.space_group_name_H-M   'P 1'
#
loop_
_entity.id
_entity.type
_entity.pdbx_description
1 polymer ?
#
loop_
_entity_poly.entity_id
_entity_poly.type
_entity_poly.pdbx_seq_one_letter_code
_entity_poly.pdbx_strand_id
1 'polypeptide(L)'
;MSVSSDPLKDYGKIRMLQLPSNTTIPGPQQVQNAFESDPTVSSQLSLLRRGGSEVDLGNLLSLPFNEGMLYVEPVYLRASTDGFPLLQKVLVGYGQNVALEDTLVAALNKVFSLSPDAGVESIPSSGDVKPGTSKPKPAPTTSSDGSAASELTAAISDAQRAYENGLTALKSNDFTAYDQAQKQLAAALKRAAAAEAKLTGKAAGSAA
;
A
#
# COMPACT_ATOMS: atom_id res chain seq x y z
N MET A 1 20.23 -19.99 -7.75
CA MET A 1 21.27 -20.31 -6.76
C MET A 1 21.83 -19.00 -6.24
N SER A 2 21.86 -18.78 -4.93
CA SER A 2 22.50 -17.61 -4.33
C SER A 2 23.58 -18.03 -3.34
N VAL A 3 24.63 -17.22 -3.24
CA VAL A 3 25.73 -17.37 -2.29
C VAL A 3 25.74 -16.15 -1.38
N SER A 4 25.72 -16.40 -0.06
CA SER A 4 25.87 -15.31 0.90
C SER A 4 27.33 -14.87 0.96
N SER A 5 27.55 -13.56 0.77
CA SER A 5 28.87 -12.91 0.88
C SER A 5 29.04 -12.13 2.19
N ASP A 6 28.08 -12.26 3.11
CA ASP A 6 28.14 -11.62 4.42
C ASP A 6 29.18 -12.35 5.31
N PRO A 7 30.21 -11.66 5.86
CA PRO A 7 31.29 -12.27 6.64
C PRO A 7 30.86 -12.94 7.96
N LEU A 8 29.57 -12.91 8.27
CA LEU A 8 28.95 -13.65 9.37
C LEU A 8 28.85 -15.17 9.08
N LYS A 9 28.19 -15.92 9.97
CA LYS A 9 28.05 -17.40 10.02
C LYS A 9 27.71 -18.12 8.70
N ASP A 10 27.17 -17.43 7.71
CA ASP A 10 26.66 -18.03 6.47
C ASP A 10 27.50 -17.69 5.22
N TYR A 11 28.69 -17.10 5.37
CA TYR A 11 29.62 -16.83 4.26
C TYR A 11 29.94 -18.11 3.46
N GLY A 12 29.82 -18.03 2.14
CA GLY A 12 30.18 -19.13 1.24
C GLY A 12 29.17 -20.29 1.16
N LYS A 13 28.03 -20.21 1.84
CA LYS A 13 26.97 -21.23 1.71
C LYS A 13 26.14 -21.01 0.44
N ILE A 14 26.03 -22.05 -0.37
CA ILE A 14 25.15 -22.11 -1.54
C ILE A 14 23.75 -22.49 -1.07
N ARG A 15 22.77 -21.62 -1.27
CA ARG A 15 21.35 -21.94 -1.05
C ARG A 15 20.70 -22.24 -2.40
N MET A 16 20.11 -23.43 -2.50
CA MET A 16 19.17 -23.77 -3.56
C MET A 16 17.76 -23.68 -2.99
N LEU A 17 17.02 -22.66 -3.42
CA LEU A 17 15.58 -22.61 -3.22
C LEU A 17 14.97 -23.42 -4.37
N GLN A 18 14.46 -24.61 -4.04
CA GLN A 18 13.70 -25.43 -4.97
C GLN A 18 12.22 -25.12 -4.76
N LEU A 19 11.55 -24.70 -5.82
CA LEU A 19 10.14 -24.36 -5.74
C LEU A 19 9.30 -25.65 -5.74
N PRO A 20 8.23 -25.74 -4.94
CA PRO A 20 7.29 -26.85 -5.01
C PRO A 20 6.69 -26.91 -6.42
N SER A 21 6.66 -28.09 -7.03
CA SER A 21 6.15 -28.29 -8.41
C SER A 21 4.64 -28.06 -8.58
N ASN A 22 3.93 -27.70 -7.50
CA ASN A 22 2.48 -27.57 -7.47
C ASN A 22 1.98 -26.12 -7.58
N THR A 23 2.89 -25.13 -7.64
CA THR A 23 2.52 -23.71 -7.83
C THR A 23 2.74 -23.30 -9.27
N THR A 24 1.69 -22.99 -10.02
CA THR A 24 1.80 -22.41 -11.36
C THR A 24 2.35 -21.00 -11.24
N ILE A 25 3.62 -20.83 -11.64
CA ILE A 25 4.29 -19.54 -11.59
C ILE A 25 4.24 -18.92 -12.99
N PRO A 26 3.56 -17.77 -13.14
CA PRO A 26 3.47 -17.10 -14.43
C PRO A 26 4.85 -16.64 -14.86
N GLY A 27 5.19 -16.82 -16.13
CA GLY A 27 6.46 -16.33 -16.69
C GLY A 27 6.48 -14.80 -16.82
N PRO A 28 7.66 -14.17 -16.94
CA PRO A 28 7.78 -12.70 -17.02
C PRO A 28 6.87 -12.05 -18.08
N GLN A 29 6.77 -12.65 -19.27
CA GLN A 29 5.89 -12.15 -20.33
C GLN A 29 4.40 -12.26 -19.98
N GLN A 30 4.00 -13.30 -19.24
CA GLN A 30 2.62 -13.45 -18.79
C GLN A 30 2.27 -12.41 -17.74
N VAL A 31 3.21 -12.10 -16.85
CA VAL A 31 3.05 -11.06 -15.84
C VAL A 31 2.99 -9.67 -16.48
N GLN A 32 3.83 -9.39 -17.48
CA GLN A 32 3.75 -8.14 -18.23
C GLN A 32 2.36 -7.93 -18.85
N ASN A 33 1.84 -8.97 -19.51
CA ASN A 33 0.49 -8.92 -20.09
C ASN A 33 -0.58 -8.76 -19.01
N ALA A 34 -0.42 -9.38 -17.84
CA ALA A 34 -1.34 -9.23 -16.71
C ALA A 34 -1.33 -7.79 -16.15
N PHE A 35 -0.16 -7.16 -16.05
CA PHE A 35 -0.03 -5.77 -15.63
C PHE A 35 -0.67 -4.80 -16.64
N GLU A 36 -0.44 -5.00 -17.93
CA GLU A 36 -1.03 -4.15 -18.98
C GLU A 36 -2.55 -4.28 -19.09
N SER A 37 -3.08 -5.48 -18.81
CA SER A 37 -4.52 -5.75 -18.85
C SER A 37 -5.26 -5.39 -17.55
N ASP A 38 -4.55 -5.04 -16.48
CA ASP A 38 -5.16 -4.63 -15.22
C ASP A 38 -5.86 -3.26 -15.37
N PRO A 39 -7.17 -3.15 -15.03
CA PRO A 39 -7.93 -1.92 -15.18
C PRO A 39 -7.47 -0.80 -14.22
N THR A 40 -6.95 -1.16 -13.04
CA THR A 40 -6.40 -0.22 -12.06
C THR A 40 -5.12 0.39 -12.59
N VAL A 41 -4.20 -0.45 -13.07
CA VAL A 41 -2.92 -0.03 -13.64
C VAL A 41 -3.16 0.83 -14.89
N SER A 42 -3.95 0.34 -15.85
CA SER A 42 -4.22 1.07 -17.09
C SER A 42 -4.88 2.43 -16.87
N SER A 43 -5.80 2.55 -15.90
CA SER A 43 -6.42 3.83 -15.54
C SER A 43 -5.41 4.81 -14.93
N GLN A 44 -4.55 4.35 -14.03
CA GLN A 44 -3.52 5.17 -13.39
C GLN A 44 -2.43 5.59 -14.38
N LEU A 45 -1.95 4.70 -15.25
CA LEU A 45 -1.03 5.04 -16.33
C LEU A 45 -1.65 6.05 -17.30
N SER A 46 -2.95 5.91 -17.61
CA SER A 46 -3.67 6.87 -18.44
C SER A 46 -3.74 8.25 -17.80
N LEU A 47 -3.93 8.33 -16.48
CA LEU A 47 -3.89 9.61 -15.75
C LEU A 47 -2.50 10.25 -15.81
N LEU A 48 -1.44 9.45 -15.67
CA LEU A 48 -0.04 9.90 -15.78
C LEU A 48 0.28 10.47 -17.17
N ARG A 49 -0.38 9.98 -18.23
CA ARG A 49 -0.21 10.45 -19.62
C ARG A 49 -0.92 11.77 -19.93
N ARG A 50 -1.94 12.17 -19.15
CA ARG A 50 -2.78 13.36 -19.47
C ARG A 50 -2.05 14.71 -19.36
N GLY A 51 -0.87 14.77 -18.74
CA GLY A 51 -0.09 15.99 -18.52
C GLY A 51 0.94 16.34 -19.59
N GLY A 52 0.88 15.74 -20.79
CA GLY A 52 1.96 15.89 -21.79
C GLY A 52 3.25 15.16 -21.41
N SER A 53 3.09 14.07 -20.67
CA SER A 53 4.18 13.18 -20.25
C SER A 53 3.98 11.82 -20.89
N GLU A 54 5.07 11.22 -21.36
CA GLU A 54 5.09 9.84 -21.82
C GLU A 54 5.46 8.93 -20.65
N VAL A 55 4.82 7.77 -20.60
CA VAL A 55 5.08 6.77 -19.57
C VAL A 55 5.98 5.69 -20.15
N ASP A 56 7.17 5.58 -19.59
CA ASP A 56 8.15 4.56 -19.92
C ASP A 56 8.14 3.48 -18.85
N LEU A 57 7.81 2.26 -19.25
CA LEU A 57 7.93 1.07 -18.42
C LEU A 57 9.40 0.65 -18.37
N GLY A 58 9.91 0.44 -17.16
CA GLY A 58 11.29 0.02 -16.94
C GLY A 58 11.48 -1.48 -17.09
N ASN A 59 12.59 -1.99 -16.55
CA ASN A 59 12.89 -3.40 -16.60
C ASN A 59 12.09 -4.17 -15.54
N LEU A 60 11.40 -5.24 -15.96
CA LEU A 60 10.76 -6.20 -15.06
C LEU A 60 11.82 -7.06 -14.35
N LEU A 61 11.90 -6.94 -13.03
CA LEU A 61 12.77 -7.75 -12.19
C LEU A 61 11.98 -8.90 -11.58
N SER A 62 12.43 -10.13 -11.82
CA SER A 62 11.81 -11.36 -11.30
C SER A 62 12.66 -11.94 -10.17
N LEU A 63 12.10 -12.05 -8.98
CA LEU A 63 12.81 -12.47 -7.78
C LEU A 63 12.09 -13.65 -7.12
N PRO A 64 12.80 -14.75 -6.77
CA PRO A 64 12.20 -15.82 -5.98
C PRO A 64 11.92 -15.32 -4.56
N PHE A 65 10.70 -15.52 -4.07
CA PHE A 65 10.25 -15.06 -2.76
C PHE A 65 9.22 -16.00 -2.16
N ASN A 66 9.46 -16.48 -0.93
CA ASN A 66 8.59 -17.35 -0.14
C ASN A 66 7.80 -18.41 -0.95
N GLU A 67 8.54 -19.30 -1.62
CA GLU A 67 8.01 -20.37 -2.49
C GLU A 67 7.28 -19.93 -3.77
N GLY A 68 7.18 -18.62 -4.01
CA GLY A 68 6.67 -18.02 -5.25
C GLY A 68 7.69 -17.11 -5.95
N MET A 69 7.18 -16.31 -6.89
CA MET A 69 7.95 -15.28 -7.60
C MET A 69 7.33 -13.91 -7.35
N LEU A 70 8.19 -12.97 -7.00
CA LEU A 70 7.91 -11.56 -6.87
C LEU A 70 8.39 -10.84 -8.14
N TYR A 71 7.50 -10.04 -8.72
CA TYR A 71 7.76 -9.27 -9.92
C TYR A 71 7.74 -7.79 -9.58
N VAL A 72 8.76 -7.04 -9.99
CA VAL A 72 8.87 -5.60 -9.71
C VAL A 72 9.22 -4.87 -10.99
N GLU A 73 8.44 -3.85 -11.34
CA GLU A 73 8.65 -3.03 -12.53
C GLU A 73 8.53 -1.53 -12.19
N PRO A 74 9.60 -0.74 -12.38
CA PRO A 74 9.55 0.70 -12.16
C PRO A 74 8.87 1.40 -13.35
N VAL A 75 8.08 2.43 -13.06
CA VAL A 75 7.41 3.27 -14.06
C VAL A 75 8.01 4.66 -14.03
N TYR A 76 8.55 5.07 -15.17
CA TYR A 76 9.12 6.39 -15.36
C TYR A 76 8.16 7.29 -16.15
N LEU A 77 8.16 8.57 -15.82
CA LEU A 77 7.56 9.60 -16.66
C LEU A 77 8.66 10.45 -17.25
N ARG A 78 8.53 10.75 -18.54
CA ARG A 78 9.34 11.74 -19.24
C ARG A 78 8.44 12.81 -19.86
N ALA A 79 8.90 14.05 -19.92
CA ALA A 79 8.22 15.08 -20.70
C ALA A 79 8.32 14.75 -22.21
N SER A 80 7.31 15.11 -23.00
CA SER A 80 7.28 14.85 -24.45
C SER A 80 8.37 15.60 -25.26
N THR A 81 9.11 16.53 -24.65
CA THR A 81 10.22 17.25 -25.31
C THR A 81 11.39 17.36 -24.35
N ASP A 82 12.50 16.67 -24.65
CA ASP A 82 13.77 16.66 -23.89
C ASP A 82 13.62 16.50 -22.37
N GLY A 83 12.74 15.60 -21.93
CA GLY A 83 12.52 15.29 -20.52
C GLY A 83 13.37 14.12 -20.03
N PHE A 84 14.04 14.29 -18.88
CA PHE A 84 14.67 13.16 -18.19
C PHE A 84 13.62 12.22 -17.58
N PRO A 85 13.80 10.88 -17.67
CA PRO A 85 12.90 9.92 -17.04
C PRO A 85 12.97 10.04 -15.52
N LEU A 86 11.84 10.29 -14.87
CA LEU A 86 11.71 10.32 -13.41
C LEU A 86 10.85 9.17 -12.94
N LEU A 87 11.30 8.47 -11.90
CA LEU A 87 10.52 7.40 -11.27
C LEU A 87 9.27 8.03 -10.63
N GLN A 88 8.10 7.57 -11.04
CA GLN A 88 6.82 8.03 -10.49
C GLN A 88 6.09 6.94 -9.74
N LYS A 89 6.16 5.70 -10.21
CA LYS A 89 5.46 4.57 -9.60
C LYS A 89 6.30 3.30 -9.67
N VAL A 90 5.95 2.34 -8.84
CA VAL A 90 6.49 0.99 -8.85
C VAL A 90 5.33 0.01 -8.92
N LEU A 91 5.30 -0.84 -9.95
CA LEU A 91 4.45 -2.02 -9.99
C LEU A 91 5.13 -3.15 -9.23
N VAL A 92 4.34 -3.84 -8.42
CA VAL A 92 4.75 -5.09 -7.80
C VAL A 92 3.65 -6.12 -8.02
N GLY A 93 4.05 -7.34 -8.34
CA GLY A 93 3.16 -8.49 -8.50
C GLY A 93 3.65 -9.69 -7.71
N TYR A 94 2.72 -10.39 -7.05
CA TYR A 94 2.97 -11.66 -6.38
C TYR A 94 1.77 -12.58 -6.57
N GLY A 95 2.00 -13.76 -7.17
CA GLY A 95 0.91 -14.65 -7.58
C GLY A 95 -0.06 -13.95 -8.53
N GLN A 96 -1.33 -13.85 -8.13
CA GLN A 96 -2.40 -13.21 -8.92
C GLN A 96 -2.63 -11.74 -8.56
N ASN A 97 -1.91 -11.22 -7.55
CA ASN A 97 -2.13 -9.88 -7.02
C ASN A 97 -1.13 -8.89 -7.60
N VAL A 98 -1.63 -7.70 -7.95
CA VAL A 98 -0.84 -6.60 -8.53
C VAL A 98 -1.10 -5.34 -7.71
N ALA A 99 -0.06 -4.56 -7.44
CA ALA A 99 -0.20 -3.22 -6.88
C ALA A 99 0.69 -2.22 -7.61
N LEU A 100 0.16 -1.00 -7.77
CA LEU A 100 0.89 0.17 -8.25
C LEU A 100 0.90 1.23 -7.13
N GLU A 101 2.09 1.60 -6.66
CA GLU A 101 2.25 2.63 -5.62
C GLU A 101 3.43 3.57 -5.92
N ASP A 102 3.54 4.66 -5.17
CA ASP A 102 4.62 5.66 -5.33
C ASP A 102 5.99 5.13 -4.88
N THR A 103 6.00 4.16 -3.96
CA THR A 103 7.23 3.59 -3.42
C THR A 103 7.18 2.08 -3.44
N LEU A 104 8.36 1.45 -3.57
CA LEU A 104 8.50 0.01 -3.48
C LEU A 104 7.95 -0.54 -2.16
N VAL A 105 8.21 0.14 -1.05
CA VAL A 105 7.74 -0.27 0.29
C VAL A 105 6.21 -0.29 0.34
N ALA A 106 5.56 0.76 -0.17
CA ALA A 106 4.10 0.83 -0.22
C ALA A 106 3.51 -0.27 -1.13
N ALA A 107 4.12 -0.48 -2.31
CA ALA A 107 3.69 -1.50 -3.25
C ALA A 107 3.82 -2.91 -2.66
N LEU A 108 4.95 -3.22 -2.02
CA LEU A 108 5.17 -4.50 -1.34
C LEU A 108 4.16 -4.74 -0.23
N ASN A 109 3.97 -3.76 0.66
CA ASN A 109 2.99 -3.87 1.74
C ASN A 109 1.58 -4.14 1.21
N LYS A 110 1.19 -3.48 0.12
CA LYS A 110 -0.13 -3.68 -0.51
C LYS A 110 -0.26 -5.06 -1.16
N VAL A 111 0.72 -5.49 -1.96
CA VAL A 111 0.69 -6.82 -2.61
C VAL A 111 0.64 -7.95 -1.58
N PHE A 112 1.41 -7.83 -0.50
CA PHE A 112 1.43 -8.84 0.55
C PHE A 112 0.19 -8.82 1.42
N SER A 113 -0.43 -7.65 1.64
CA SER A 113 -1.74 -7.58 2.32
C SER A 113 -2.86 -8.27 1.52
N LEU A 114 -2.74 -8.30 0.19
CA LEU A 114 -3.65 -9.01 -0.71
C LEU A 114 -3.32 -10.51 -0.84
N SER A 115 -2.14 -10.92 -0.36
CA SER A 115 -1.61 -12.29 -0.48
C SER A 115 -1.26 -12.85 0.91
N PRO A 116 -2.25 -13.27 1.73
CA PRO A 116 -1.99 -13.78 3.08
C PRO A 116 -1.07 -15.02 3.10
N ASP A 117 -1.01 -15.76 1.99
CA ASP A 117 -0.13 -16.91 1.81
C ASP A 117 1.34 -16.53 1.54
N ALA A 118 1.65 -15.23 1.39
CA ALA A 118 3.02 -14.74 1.18
C ALA A 118 3.92 -14.87 2.42
N GLY A 119 3.37 -15.28 3.58
CA GLY A 119 4.15 -15.64 4.76
C GLY A 119 5.04 -14.52 5.31
N VAL A 120 4.70 -13.27 5.04
CA VAL A 120 5.46 -12.09 5.52
C VAL A 120 4.85 -11.53 6.79
N GLU A 121 5.65 -11.44 7.85
CA GLU A 121 5.41 -10.44 8.90
C GLU A 121 5.49 -9.05 8.26
N SER A 122 4.54 -8.17 8.61
CA SER A 122 4.45 -6.82 8.04
C SER A 122 5.80 -6.10 8.11
N ILE A 123 6.30 -5.64 6.96
CA ILE A 123 7.55 -4.88 6.89
C ILE A 123 7.32 -3.56 7.63
N PRO A 124 8.10 -3.22 8.68
CA PRO A 124 7.93 -1.96 9.38
C PRO A 124 8.13 -0.82 8.37
N SER A 125 7.14 0.07 8.29
CA SER A 125 7.18 1.23 7.42
C SER A 125 8.31 2.15 7.89
N SER A 126 9.44 2.13 7.18
CA SER A 126 10.50 3.12 7.36
C SER A 126 10.03 4.46 6.78
N GLY A 127 9.69 5.38 7.69
CA GLY A 127 9.81 6.83 7.60
C GLY A 127 9.62 7.56 6.25
N ASP A 128 8.59 8.40 6.23
CA ASP A 128 8.55 9.75 5.66
C ASP A 128 9.06 9.99 4.22
N VAL A 129 8.11 10.09 3.27
CA VAL A 129 8.19 11.11 2.21
C VAL A 129 6.83 11.81 2.11
N LYS A 130 6.80 13.05 2.60
CA LYS A 130 5.70 14.01 2.45
C LYS A 130 5.92 14.85 1.17
N PRO A 131 4.94 14.93 0.27
CA PRO A 131 4.66 16.14 -0.50
C PRO A 131 3.26 16.63 -0.08
N GLY A 132 3.11 17.78 0.57
CA GLY A 132 3.09 19.06 -0.13
C GLY A 132 1.64 19.56 -0.19
N THR A 133 1.27 20.41 0.77
CA THR A 133 -0.04 21.05 0.93
C THR A 133 -0.44 21.93 -0.25
N SER A 134 -1.67 21.77 -0.76
CA SER A 134 -2.46 22.91 -1.26
C SER A 134 -3.95 22.68 -1.05
N LYS A 135 -4.57 23.64 -0.36
CA LYS A 135 -6.01 23.78 -0.11
C LYS A 135 -6.59 24.66 -1.22
N PRO A 136 -7.81 24.38 -1.70
CA PRO A 136 -8.86 25.40 -1.58
C PRO A 136 -10.22 24.83 -1.16
N LYS A 137 -10.96 25.64 -0.38
CA LYS A 137 -12.41 25.60 -0.05
C LYS A 137 -12.88 27.07 -0.23
N PRO A 138 -14.16 27.48 -0.49
CA PRO A 138 -15.50 26.83 -0.40
C PRO A 138 -16.33 26.94 -1.72
N ALA A 139 -17.58 26.50 -1.95
CA ALA A 139 -18.81 26.24 -1.18
C ALA A 139 -19.77 25.33 -2.04
N PRO A 140 -21.11 25.26 -1.81
CA PRO A 140 -21.82 24.18 -1.11
C PRO A 140 -22.79 23.37 -2.00
N THR A 141 -23.04 22.10 -1.67
CA THR A 141 -24.31 21.45 -2.01
C THR A 141 -24.66 20.35 -1.01
N THR A 142 -25.88 20.46 -0.51
CA THR A 142 -26.66 19.57 0.33
C THR A 142 -26.67 18.11 -0.11
N SER A 143 -26.33 17.20 0.80
CA SER A 143 -27.02 15.92 1.03
C SER A 143 -26.52 15.33 2.35
N SER A 144 -27.44 15.04 3.28
CA SER A 144 -27.15 14.63 4.66
C SER A 144 -26.68 13.17 4.79
N ASP A 145 -25.90 12.67 3.82
CA ASP A 145 -25.44 11.28 3.71
C ASP A 145 -23.91 11.14 3.74
N GLY A 146 -23.17 12.23 3.48
CA GLY A 146 -21.69 12.25 3.55
C GLY A 146 -21.10 12.41 4.96
N SER A 147 -21.91 12.81 5.95
CA SER A 147 -21.43 13.09 7.31
C SER A 147 -20.98 11.82 8.03
N ALA A 148 -21.76 10.73 7.94
CA ALA A 148 -21.46 9.50 8.66
C ALA A 148 -20.23 8.77 8.09
N ALA A 149 -20.06 8.75 6.76
CA ALA A 149 -18.86 8.21 6.12
C ALA A 149 -17.62 9.05 6.45
N SER A 150 -17.74 10.39 6.43
CA SER A 150 -16.63 11.28 6.83
C SER A 150 -16.30 11.17 8.32
N GLU A 151 -17.30 10.99 9.19
CA GLU A 151 -17.13 10.76 10.63
C GLU A 151 -16.42 9.42 10.89
N LEU A 152 -16.73 8.38 10.12
CA LEU A 152 -16.08 7.08 10.21
C LEU A 152 -14.59 7.18 9.82
N THR A 153 -14.27 7.79 8.67
CA THR A 153 -12.88 7.99 8.24
C THR A 153 -12.08 8.83 9.24
N ALA A 154 -12.69 9.89 9.79
CA ALA A 154 -12.05 10.71 10.82
C ALA A 154 -11.79 9.92 12.11
N ALA A 155 -12.76 9.11 12.55
CA ALA A 155 -12.61 8.28 13.75
C ALA A 155 -11.53 7.19 13.59
N ILE A 156 -11.40 6.59 12.39
CA ILE A 156 -10.35 5.61 12.09
C ILE A 156 -8.96 6.26 12.12
N SER A 157 -8.81 7.45 11.52
CA SER A 157 -7.54 8.18 11.54
C SER A 157 -7.14 8.62 12.95
N ASP A 158 -8.10 9.07 13.76
CA ASP A 158 -7.88 9.41 15.16
C ASP A 158 -7.45 8.19 16.00
N ALA A 159 -8.03 7.01 15.72
CA ALA A 159 -7.65 5.77 16.39
C ALA A 159 -6.20 5.36 16.06
N GLN A 160 -5.79 5.46 14.79
CA GLN A 160 -4.41 5.19 14.38
C GLN A 160 -3.41 6.11 15.08
N ARG A 161 -3.72 7.41 15.15
CA ARG A 161 -2.85 8.39 15.83
C ARG A 161 -2.76 8.12 17.34
N ALA A 162 -3.87 7.77 17.99
CA ALA A 162 -3.88 7.44 19.41
C ALA A 162 -3.05 6.18 19.70
N TYR A 163 -3.09 5.19 18.81
CA TYR A 163 -2.27 3.97 18.93
C TYR A 163 -0.77 4.26 18.82
N GLU A 164 -0.35 5.05 17.82
CA GLU A 164 1.06 5.46 17.64
C GLU A 164 1.58 6.30 18.81
N ASN A 165 0.75 7.22 19.32
CA ASN A 165 1.07 8.00 20.52
C ASN A 165 1.28 7.10 21.75
N GLY A 166 0.46 6.05 21.89
CA GLY A 166 0.63 5.05 22.94
C GLY A 166 1.95 4.28 22.81
N LEU A 167 2.31 3.85 21.59
CA LEU A 167 3.60 3.17 21.36
C LEU A 167 4.79 4.08 21.67
N THR A 168 4.70 5.37 21.34
CA THR A 168 5.75 6.35 21.60
C THR A 168 5.89 6.65 23.09
N ALA A 169 4.77 6.75 23.81
CA ALA A 169 4.74 6.90 25.26
C ALA A 169 5.35 5.67 25.95
N LEU A 170 5.05 4.46 25.47
CA LEU A 170 5.61 3.21 25.99
C LEU A 170 7.12 3.10 25.76
N LYS A 171 7.62 3.54 24.59
CA LYS A 171 9.07 3.64 24.31
C LYS A 171 9.78 4.67 25.19
N SER A 172 9.08 5.73 25.59
CA SER A 172 9.60 6.81 26.42
C SER A 172 9.39 6.57 27.92
N ASN A 173 8.89 5.39 28.30
CA ASN A 173 8.52 5.02 29.68
C ASN A 173 7.51 6.01 30.34
N ASP A 174 6.74 6.75 29.55
CA ASP A 174 5.73 7.70 30.02
C ASP A 174 4.35 7.03 30.08
N PHE A 175 4.05 6.45 31.24
CA PHE A 175 2.78 5.75 31.47
C PHE A 175 1.57 6.69 31.54
N THR A 176 1.76 7.99 31.78
CA THR A 176 0.66 8.96 31.83
C THR A 176 0.20 9.34 30.43
N ALA A 177 1.14 9.57 29.52
CA ALA A 177 0.86 9.78 28.11
C ALA A 177 0.25 8.53 27.47
N TYR A 178 0.66 7.33 27.91
CA TYR A 178 0.06 6.07 27.48
C TYR A 178 -1.40 5.93 27.90
N ASP A 179 -1.75 6.23 29.15
CA ASP A 179 -3.15 6.19 29.61
C ASP A 179 -4.05 7.16 28.84
N GLN A 180 -3.55 8.38 28.56
CA GLN A 180 -4.28 9.34 27.73
C GLN A 180 -4.46 8.86 26.30
N ALA A 181 -3.42 8.28 25.69
CA ALA A 181 -3.48 7.70 24.37
C ALA A 181 -4.52 6.55 24.29
N GLN A 182 -4.58 5.70 25.31
CA GLN A 182 -5.57 4.63 25.38
C GLN A 182 -7.01 5.14 25.51
N LYS A 183 -7.24 6.20 26.29
CA LYS A 183 -8.56 6.86 26.37
C LYS A 183 -8.98 7.47 25.04
N GLN A 184 -8.04 8.09 24.33
CA GLN A 184 -8.27 8.66 22.99
C GLN A 184 -8.62 7.56 21.98
N LEU A 185 -7.92 6.42 22.03
CA LEU A 185 -8.19 5.26 21.19
C LEU A 185 -9.60 4.71 21.44
N ALA A 186 -9.97 4.49 22.71
CA ALA A 186 -11.31 4.02 23.06
C ALA A 186 -12.41 4.98 22.60
N ALA A 187 -12.20 6.29 22.74
CA ALA A 187 -13.13 7.30 22.27
C ALA A 187 -13.26 7.33 20.74
N ALA A 188 -12.14 7.16 20.01
CA ALA A 188 -12.13 7.08 18.55
C ALA A 188 -12.86 5.83 18.04
N LEU A 189 -12.61 4.67 18.63
CA LEU A 189 -13.30 3.42 18.28
C LEU A 189 -14.81 3.51 18.56
N LYS A 190 -15.22 4.13 19.67
CA LYS A 190 -16.63 4.37 19.97
C LYS A 190 -17.30 5.27 18.92
N ARG A 191 -16.60 6.30 18.43
CA ARG A 191 -17.08 7.17 17.34
C ARG A 191 -17.18 6.41 16.02
N ALA A 192 -16.20 5.56 15.71
CA ALA A 192 -16.22 4.72 14.52
C ALA A 192 -17.43 3.76 14.53
N ALA A 193 -17.65 3.06 15.65
CA ALA A 193 -18.81 2.17 15.80
C ALA A 193 -20.15 2.91 15.68
N ALA A 194 -20.25 4.12 16.24
CA ALA A 194 -21.46 4.93 16.12
C ALA A 194 -21.68 5.44 14.68
N ALA A 195 -20.62 5.79 13.97
CA ALA A 195 -20.69 6.20 12.57
C ALA A 195 -21.07 5.02 11.66
N GLU A 196 -20.52 3.84 11.90
CA GLU A 196 -20.86 2.60 11.22
C GLU A 196 -22.33 2.20 11.44
N ALA A 197 -22.83 2.27 12.69
CA ALA A 197 -24.23 1.99 12.99
C ALA A 197 -25.21 2.93 12.27
N LYS A 198 -24.83 4.20 12.07
CA LYS A 198 -25.62 5.15 11.27
C LYS A 198 -25.61 4.81 9.78
N LEU A 199 -24.50 4.25 9.27
CA LEU A 199 -24.39 3.82 7.87
C LEU A 199 -25.20 2.53 7.62
N THR A 200 -25.11 1.55 8.51
CA THR A 200 -25.81 0.25 8.37
C THR A 200 -27.30 0.35 8.71
N GLY A 201 -27.68 1.15 9.71
CA GLY A 201 -29.09 1.38 10.07
C GLY A 201 -29.88 2.13 9.00
N LYS A 202 -29.23 2.93 8.15
CA LYS A 202 -29.89 3.63 7.03
C LYS A 202 -30.06 2.74 5.79
N ALA A 203 -29.21 1.73 5.59
CA ALA A 203 -29.36 0.75 4.51
C ALA A 203 -30.63 -0.12 4.65
N ALA A 204 -31.08 -0.37 5.89
CA ALA A 204 -32.31 -1.13 6.16
C ALA A 204 -33.61 -0.32 5.96
N GLY A 205 -33.54 1.01 5.83
CA GLY A 205 -34.71 1.90 5.67
C GLY A 205 -35.05 2.29 4.22
N SER A 206 -34.26 1.87 3.24
CA SER A 206 -34.45 2.19 1.81
C SER A 206 -35.08 1.05 0.99
N ALA A 207 -35.55 -0.01 1.66
CA ALA A 207 -36.25 -1.13 1.05
C ALA A 207 -37.66 -1.26 1.68
N ALA A 208 -38.53 -0.28 1.40
CA ALA A 208 -39.97 -0.36 1.63
C ALA A 208 -40.68 0.45 0.55
#